data_AF-A0A0D6LRR7-F1
#
_entry.id   AF-A0A0D6LRR7-F1
#
_cell.length_a   1.000
_cell.length_b   1.000
_cell.length_c   1.000
_cell.angle_alpha   90.00
_cell.angle_beta   90.00
_cell.angle_gamma   90.00
#
_symmetry.space_group_name_H-M   'P 1'
#
loop_
_entity.id
_entity.type
_entity.pdbx_description
1 polymer ?
#
loop_
_entity_poly.entity_id
_entity_poly.type
_entity_poly.pdbx_seq_one_letter_code
_entity_poly.pdbx_strand_id
1 'polypeptide(L)'
;MWKVYEVVEMGKKWGEDLPNLFATLIYHNPDFMDWRPLYDTMFTRIIRAMGLCIREGKIVVGDGSGSSSLDGFAKFVSSTIGGPYSCQKNIDRMMKMIEPFMHPSNESDHTAMVLTFFQNLLREFVARYEDERIKKNRRKVPKEFYLTDADIKLFINATLQSLLYSLYSKDGKSYDLPAKLVMVLGALEPDYVFPKFLEQVYPAMFAVCEPHRLTQTLDCMFELMYIIACHEKAGAIPQKMEKDWVEEMEKNFFLAYGAIFPSLANTNKVIL
;
A
#
# COMPACT_ATOMS: atom_id res chain seq x y z
N MET A 1 8.64 -31.70 -6.13
CA MET A 1 9.10 -30.44 -5.50
C MET A 1 8.06 -29.86 -4.55
N TRP A 2 6.83 -29.57 -5.01
CA TRP A 2 5.76 -29.06 -4.11
C TRP A 2 5.47 -29.96 -2.90
N LYS A 3 5.27 -31.27 -3.09
CA LYS A 3 5.05 -32.22 -1.97
C LYS A 3 6.20 -32.22 -0.95
N VAL A 4 7.42 -31.95 -1.41
CA VAL A 4 8.59 -31.83 -0.53
C VAL A 4 8.51 -30.50 0.23
N TYR A 5 8.14 -29.42 -0.44
CA TYR A 5 7.92 -28.12 0.19
C TYR A 5 6.85 -28.18 1.26
N GLU A 6 5.76 -28.90 1.02
CA GLU A 6 4.64 -29.08 1.97
C GLU A 6 5.09 -29.80 3.25
N VAL A 7 5.91 -30.85 3.12
CA VAL A 7 6.39 -31.69 4.24
C VAL A 7 7.58 -31.08 4.98
N VAL A 8 8.46 -30.36 4.29
CA VAL A 8 9.65 -29.76 4.91
C VAL A 8 9.29 -28.43 5.57
N GLU A 9 9.31 -28.40 6.90
CA GLU A 9 9.25 -27.17 7.68
C GLU A 9 10.56 -26.39 7.50
N MET A 10 10.48 -25.27 6.77
CA MET A 10 11.44 -24.14 6.71
C MET A 10 12.92 -24.46 6.97
N GLY A 11 13.53 -25.34 6.16
CA GLY A 11 14.99 -25.36 6.04
C GLY A 11 15.49 -24.12 5.31
N LYS A 12 16.53 -23.44 5.82
CA LYS A 12 17.04 -22.13 5.32
C LYS A 12 17.15 -22.03 3.78
N LYS A 13 17.67 -23.06 3.10
CA LYS A 13 17.86 -23.03 1.64
C LYS A 13 16.56 -23.15 0.83
N TRP A 14 15.70 -24.09 1.21
CA TRP A 14 14.48 -24.37 0.43
C TRP A 14 13.34 -23.41 0.76
N GLY A 15 13.32 -22.83 1.96
CA GLY A 15 12.32 -21.85 2.37
C GLY A 15 12.39 -20.55 1.56
N GLU A 16 13.60 -20.13 1.16
CA GLU A 16 13.80 -18.87 0.45
C GLU A 16 13.67 -18.99 -1.07
N ASP A 17 14.28 -20.02 -1.66
CA ASP A 17 14.38 -20.16 -3.11
C ASP A 17 13.06 -20.64 -3.76
N LEU A 18 12.30 -21.48 -3.06
CA LEU A 18 11.10 -22.11 -3.64
C LEU A 18 9.96 -21.12 -3.90
N PRO A 19 9.60 -20.21 -2.97
CA PRO A 19 8.61 -19.17 -3.26
C PRO A 19 8.96 -18.36 -4.51
N ASN A 20 10.22 -17.96 -4.66
CA ASN A 20 10.68 -17.19 -5.82
C ASN A 20 10.65 -18.02 -7.11
N LEU A 21 11.03 -19.30 -7.05
CA LEU A 21 10.93 -20.22 -8.18
C LEU A 21 9.46 -20.37 -8.63
N PHE A 22 8.54 -20.64 -7.70
CA PHE A 22 7.12 -20.76 -8.02
C PHE A 22 6.55 -19.45 -8.55
N ALA A 23 6.89 -18.32 -7.92
CA ALA A 23 6.49 -17.00 -8.38
C ALA A 23 6.93 -16.74 -9.82
N THR A 24 8.19 -17.02 -10.13
CA THR A 24 8.75 -16.85 -11.48
C THR A 24 8.08 -17.78 -12.49
N LEU A 25 7.78 -19.02 -12.10
CA LEU A 25 7.10 -19.97 -12.97
C LEU A 25 5.66 -19.53 -13.28
N ILE A 26 4.91 -19.07 -12.28
CA ILE A 26 3.56 -18.51 -12.44
C ILE A 26 3.61 -17.24 -13.29
N TYR A 27 4.61 -16.39 -13.07
CA TYR A 27 4.78 -15.14 -13.81
C TYR A 27 4.99 -15.38 -15.31
N HIS A 28 5.77 -16.39 -15.69
CA HIS A 28 6.00 -16.68 -17.11
C HIS A 28 4.98 -17.65 -17.72
N ASN A 29 4.45 -18.58 -16.94
CA ASN A 29 3.58 -19.67 -17.41
C ASN A 29 2.41 -19.90 -16.43
N PRO A 30 1.43 -18.99 -16.35
CA PRO A 30 0.33 -19.14 -15.39
C PRO A 30 -0.61 -20.30 -15.73
N ASP A 31 -0.72 -20.68 -17.01
CA ASP A 31 -1.56 -21.79 -17.49
C ASP A 31 -0.92 -23.18 -17.32
N PHE A 32 0.26 -23.27 -16.69
CA PHE A 32 0.97 -24.53 -16.55
C PHE A 32 0.22 -25.56 -15.68
N MET A 33 -0.44 -25.10 -14.61
CA MET A 33 -1.22 -25.94 -13.70
C MET A 33 -2.23 -25.10 -12.91
N ASP A 34 -3.17 -25.76 -12.22
CA ASP A 34 -4.01 -25.11 -11.23
C ASP A 34 -3.20 -24.80 -9.95
N TRP A 35 -3.02 -23.52 -9.65
CA TRP A 35 -2.25 -23.02 -8.52
C TRP A 35 -3.05 -22.94 -7.21
N ARG A 36 -4.38 -23.04 -7.28
CA ARG A 36 -5.29 -22.86 -6.13
C ARG A 36 -4.98 -23.75 -4.92
N PRO A 37 -4.61 -25.04 -5.08
CA PRO A 37 -4.27 -25.90 -3.94
C PRO A 37 -3.07 -25.41 -3.12
N LEU A 38 -2.25 -24.53 -3.69
CA LEU A 38 -1.01 -24.04 -3.08
C LEU A 38 -1.25 -22.86 -2.15
N TYR A 39 -2.37 -22.13 -2.34
CA TYR A 39 -2.61 -20.84 -1.70
C TYR A 39 -2.71 -20.95 -0.18
N ASP A 40 -3.49 -21.89 0.36
CA ASP A 40 -3.64 -21.99 1.81
C ASP A 40 -2.30 -22.24 2.52
N THR A 41 -1.46 -23.09 1.94
CA THR A 41 -0.11 -23.36 2.48
C THR A 41 0.80 -22.13 2.37
N MET A 42 0.78 -21.45 1.23
CA MET A 42 1.60 -20.25 1.01
C MET A 42 1.20 -19.09 1.91
N PHE A 43 -0.10 -18.77 1.98
CA PHE A 43 -0.60 -17.68 2.83
C PHE A 43 -0.35 -17.98 4.32
N THR A 44 -0.51 -19.23 4.77
CA THR A 44 -0.17 -19.59 6.16
C THR A 44 1.33 -19.41 6.46
N ARG A 45 2.21 -19.68 5.48
CA ARG A 45 3.65 -19.43 5.60
C ARG A 45 3.99 -17.95 5.61
N ILE A 46 3.30 -17.13 4.81
CA ILE A 46 3.44 -15.66 4.80
C ILE A 46 3.12 -15.10 6.19
N ILE A 47 2.00 -15.52 6.77
CA ILE A 47 1.55 -15.11 8.11
C ILE A 47 2.59 -15.49 9.17
N ARG A 48 3.15 -16.70 9.08
CA ARG A 48 4.24 -17.16 9.96
C ARG A 48 5.52 -16.35 9.78
N ALA A 49 5.88 -16.02 8.54
CA ALA A 49 7.07 -15.22 8.23
C ALA A 49 6.98 -13.78 8.75
N MET A 50 5.77 -13.22 8.83
CA MET A 50 5.52 -11.93 9.49
C MET A 50 5.49 -12.02 11.03
N GLY A 51 5.63 -13.23 11.59
CA GLY A 51 5.61 -13.45 13.04
C GLY A 51 4.23 -13.38 13.69
N LEU A 52 3.15 -13.30 12.91
CA LEU A 52 1.78 -13.08 13.41
C LEU A 52 1.08 -14.33 13.99
N CYS A 53 1.82 -15.40 14.24
CA CYS A 53 1.25 -16.55 14.92
C CYS A 53 1.13 -16.27 16.41
N ILE A 54 -0.09 -16.12 16.89
CA ILE A 54 -0.44 -16.12 18.32
C ILE A 54 0.12 -17.41 18.92
N ARG A 55 1.27 -17.32 19.58
CA ARG A 55 1.84 -18.37 20.42
C ARG A 55 1.78 -17.85 21.85
N GLU A 56 0.60 -17.92 22.46
CA GLU A 56 0.50 -17.69 23.90
C GLU A 56 1.50 -18.63 24.62
N GLY A 57 2.47 -18.05 25.33
CA GLY A 57 3.33 -18.76 26.27
C GLY A 57 4.45 -19.66 25.72
N LYS A 58 4.79 -19.63 24.42
CA LYS A 58 5.94 -20.39 23.89
C LYS A 58 7.08 -19.47 23.45
N ILE A 59 8.20 -19.54 24.17
CA ILE A 59 9.49 -18.98 23.78
C ILE A 59 9.89 -19.60 22.43
N VAL A 60 10.28 -18.77 21.48
CA VAL A 60 10.84 -19.19 20.20
C VAL A 60 12.22 -19.80 20.49
N VAL A 61 12.30 -21.14 20.51
CA VAL A 61 13.57 -21.86 20.59
C VAL A 61 13.96 -22.25 19.17
N GLY A 62 15.12 -21.75 18.72
CA GLY A 62 15.54 -21.78 17.32
C GLY A 62 15.41 -20.38 16.74
N ASP A 63 16.40 -19.97 15.96
CA ASP A 63 16.47 -18.64 15.35
C ASP A 63 15.15 -18.39 14.58
N GLY A 64 14.25 -17.60 15.17
CA GLY A 64 13.01 -17.16 14.53
C GLY A 64 13.30 -16.41 13.22
N SER A 65 14.57 -16.05 12.98
CA SER A 65 15.13 -15.73 11.68
C SER A 65 15.36 -16.99 10.80
N GLY A 66 14.27 -17.65 10.46
CA GLY A 66 14.16 -17.96 9.04
C GLY A 66 14.21 -16.59 8.35
N SER A 67 15.30 -16.26 7.67
CA SER A 67 15.42 -15.07 6.80
C SER A 67 14.49 -15.21 5.58
N SER A 68 13.24 -15.55 5.84
CA SER A 68 12.30 -16.16 4.92
C SER A 68 11.67 -15.11 4.03
N SER A 69 12.30 -14.86 2.88
CA SER A 69 11.67 -14.61 1.58
C SER A 69 10.36 -13.82 1.55
N LEU A 70 10.22 -12.74 2.34
CA LEU A 70 9.07 -11.84 2.20
C LEU A 70 8.96 -11.32 0.76
N ASP A 71 10.11 -11.12 0.11
CA ASP A 71 10.21 -10.79 -1.32
C ASP A 71 9.70 -11.91 -2.23
N GLY A 72 10.17 -13.15 -2.06
CA GLY A 72 9.69 -14.29 -2.85
C GLY A 72 8.19 -14.57 -2.64
N PHE A 73 7.68 -14.36 -1.42
CA PHE A 73 6.25 -14.42 -1.13
C PHE A 73 5.47 -13.28 -1.76
N ALA A 74 5.97 -12.05 -1.69
CA ALA A 74 5.39 -10.88 -2.34
C ALA A 74 5.26 -11.11 -3.85
N LYS A 75 6.32 -11.58 -4.49
CA LYS A 75 6.33 -11.92 -5.92
C LYS A 75 5.37 -13.06 -6.25
N PHE A 76 5.25 -14.06 -5.37
CA PHE A 76 4.28 -15.14 -5.55
C PHE A 76 2.86 -14.58 -5.56
N VAL A 77 2.49 -13.83 -4.53
CA VAL A 77 1.16 -13.22 -4.40
C VAL A 77 0.88 -12.29 -5.58
N SER A 78 1.83 -11.42 -5.95
CA SER A 78 1.68 -10.49 -7.07
C SER A 78 1.46 -11.21 -8.39
N SER A 79 2.08 -12.38 -8.59
CA SER A 79 1.97 -13.19 -9.82
C SER A 79 0.66 -13.96 -9.92
N THR A 80 0.01 -14.26 -8.79
CA THR A 80 -1.24 -15.02 -8.70
C THR A 80 -2.51 -14.17 -8.65
N ILE A 81 -2.39 -12.84 -8.61
CA ILE A 81 -3.56 -11.94 -8.69
C ILE A 81 -4.10 -11.91 -10.12
N GLY A 82 -5.43 -11.93 -10.26
CA GLY A 82 -6.11 -11.86 -11.55
C GLY A 82 -6.13 -13.19 -12.33
N GLY A 83 -6.89 -13.18 -13.41
CA GLY A 83 -7.15 -14.36 -14.23
C GLY A 83 -7.98 -15.46 -13.54
N PRO A 84 -8.10 -16.64 -14.15
CA PRO A 84 -9.00 -17.71 -13.70
C PRO A 84 -8.59 -18.33 -12.34
N TYR A 85 -7.30 -18.26 -12.00
CA TYR A 85 -6.75 -18.82 -10.77
C TYR A 85 -6.45 -17.75 -9.71
N SER A 86 -7.20 -16.64 -9.67
CA SER A 86 -6.93 -15.52 -8.76
C SER A 86 -6.89 -15.93 -7.27
N CYS A 87 -5.87 -15.46 -6.54
CA CYS A 87 -5.73 -15.67 -5.10
C CYS A 87 -6.44 -14.61 -4.23
N GLN A 88 -7.31 -13.76 -4.81
CA GLN A 88 -7.92 -12.61 -4.13
C GLN A 88 -8.61 -12.99 -2.80
N LYS A 89 -9.36 -14.10 -2.77
CA LYS A 89 -10.05 -14.54 -1.54
C LYS A 89 -9.09 -14.84 -0.39
N ASN A 90 -7.90 -15.36 -0.69
CA ASN A 90 -6.87 -15.63 0.29
C ASN A 90 -6.22 -14.33 0.79
N ILE A 91 -6.07 -13.33 -0.08
CA ILE A 91 -5.65 -11.98 0.30
C ILE A 91 -6.67 -11.38 1.26
N ASP A 92 -7.96 -11.37 0.91
CA ASP A 92 -9.02 -10.81 1.78
C ASP A 92 -9.02 -11.44 3.18
N ARG A 93 -8.86 -12.78 3.25
CA ARG A 93 -8.78 -13.51 4.52
C ARG A 93 -7.54 -13.13 5.31
N MET A 94 -6.39 -13.03 4.65
CA MET A 94 -5.13 -12.65 5.29
C MET A 94 -5.21 -11.22 5.82
N MET A 95 -5.75 -10.28 5.03
CA MET A 95 -5.89 -8.88 5.40
C MET A 95 -6.76 -8.71 6.65
N LYS A 96 -7.93 -9.38 6.71
CA LYS A 96 -8.80 -9.36 7.89
C LYS A 96 -8.14 -9.85 9.17
N MET A 97 -7.18 -10.77 9.04
CA MET A 97 -6.45 -11.31 10.19
C MET A 97 -5.25 -10.42 10.57
N ILE A 98 -4.68 -9.68 9.61
CA ILE A 98 -3.60 -8.71 9.84
C ILE A 98 -4.14 -7.39 10.41
N GLU A 99 -5.35 -7.00 10.04
CA GLU A 99 -5.99 -5.73 10.39
C GLU A 99 -5.87 -5.34 11.87
N PRO A 100 -6.08 -6.23 12.86
CA PRO A 100 -5.91 -5.90 14.27
C PRO A 100 -4.48 -5.50 14.66
N PHE A 101 -3.46 -6.04 13.99
CA PHE A 101 -2.04 -5.75 14.24
C PHE A 101 -1.57 -4.44 13.60
N MET A 102 -2.35 -3.91 12.67
CA MET A 102 -2.10 -2.63 12.00
C MET A 102 -2.80 -1.45 12.68
N HIS A 103 -3.63 -1.72 13.69
CA HIS A 103 -4.30 -0.69 14.45
C HIS A 103 -3.30 0.05 15.37
N PRO A 104 -3.34 1.40 15.45
CA PRO A 104 -2.42 2.22 16.28
C PRO A 104 -2.31 1.82 17.75
N SER A 105 -3.36 1.19 18.30
CA SER A 105 -3.39 0.72 19.69
C SER A 105 -2.65 -0.61 19.92
N ASN A 106 -2.39 -1.37 18.86
CA ASN A 106 -1.85 -2.74 18.93
C ASN A 106 -0.48 -2.85 18.24
N GLU A 107 0.20 -1.72 18.11
CA GLU A 107 1.49 -1.61 17.44
C GLU A 107 2.56 -2.46 18.16
N SER A 108 3.35 -3.19 17.37
CA SER A 108 4.44 -4.04 17.84
C SER A 108 5.47 -4.24 16.72
N ASP A 109 6.58 -4.94 17.01
CA ASP A 109 7.58 -5.33 16.01
C ASP A 109 6.96 -6.06 14.78
N HIS A 110 5.82 -6.72 14.99
CA HIS A 110 5.07 -7.38 13.92
C HIS A 110 4.50 -6.39 12.89
N THR A 111 4.09 -5.19 13.30
CA THR A 111 3.58 -4.13 12.41
C THR A 111 4.64 -3.74 11.38
N ALA A 112 5.91 -3.63 11.80
CA ALA A 112 7.03 -3.33 10.91
C ALA A 112 7.29 -4.44 9.87
N MET A 113 7.20 -5.71 10.29
CA MET A 113 7.34 -6.85 9.38
C MET A 113 6.21 -6.92 8.34
N VAL A 114 4.98 -6.59 8.77
CA VAL A 114 3.82 -6.52 7.89
C VAL A 114 3.98 -5.38 6.87
N LEU A 115 4.39 -4.20 7.29
CA LEU A 115 4.65 -3.07 6.38
C LEU A 115 5.77 -3.38 5.38
N THR A 116 6.83 -4.07 5.81
CA THR A 116 7.91 -4.53 4.93
C THR A 116 7.40 -5.52 3.88
N PHE A 117 6.51 -6.44 4.26
CA PHE A 117 5.84 -7.34 3.32
C PHE A 117 4.99 -6.56 2.31
N PHE A 118 4.17 -5.59 2.75
CA PHE A 118 3.37 -4.76 1.85
C PHE A 118 4.20 -3.94 0.88
N GLN A 119 5.34 -3.40 1.34
CA GLN A 119 6.27 -2.68 0.47
C GLN A 119 6.79 -3.57 -0.66
N ASN A 120 7.20 -4.80 -0.33
CA ASN A 120 7.65 -5.78 -1.32
C ASN A 120 6.49 -6.19 -2.25
N LEU A 121 5.30 -6.42 -1.71
CA LEU A 121 4.12 -6.81 -2.48
C LEU A 121 3.71 -5.73 -3.48
N LEU A 122 3.66 -4.46 -3.04
CA LEU A 122 3.32 -3.34 -3.91
C LEU A 122 4.40 -3.10 -4.96
N ARG A 123 5.68 -3.24 -4.63
CA ARG A 123 6.77 -3.17 -5.61
C ARG A 123 6.57 -4.18 -6.74
N GLU A 124 6.35 -5.45 -6.39
CA GLU A 124 6.15 -6.51 -7.39
C GLU A 124 4.82 -6.36 -8.15
N PHE A 125 3.77 -5.86 -7.49
CA PHE A 125 2.48 -5.60 -8.14
C PHE A 125 2.57 -4.46 -9.15
N VAL A 126 3.24 -3.35 -8.80
CA VAL A 126 3.47 -2.22 -9.72
C VAL A 126 4.38 -2.66 -10.87
N ALA A 127 5.45 -3.41 -10.62
CA ALA A 127 6.31 -3.94 -11.68
C ALA A 127 5.51 -4.79 -12.70
N ARG A 128 4.59 -5.64 -12.20
CA ARG A 128 3.67 -6.39 -13.07
C ARG A 128 2.70 -5.48 -13.82
N TYR A 129 2.12 -4.48 -13.15
CA TYR A 129 1.23 -3.50 -13.78
C TYR A 129 1.93 -2.76 -14.93
N GLU A 130 3.17 -2.31 -14.73
CA GLU A 130 3.99 -1.66 -15.75
C GLU A 130 4.28 -2.60 -16.93
N ASP A 131 4.65 -3.85 -16.67
CA ASP A 131 4.92 -4.88 -17.68
C ASP A 131 3.70 -5.19 -18.56
N GLU A 132 2.49 -5.14 -18.00
CA GLU A 132 1.26 -5.50 -18.69
C GLU A 132 0.59 -4.32 -19.41
N ARG A 133 0.67 -3.11 -18.82
CA ARG A 133 -0.05 -1.90 -19.31
C ARG A 133 0.84 -0.90 -20.03
N ILE A 134 2.02 -0.62 -19.49
CA ILE A 134 2.84 0.54 -19.89
C ILE A 134 3.93 0.14 -20.91
N LYS A 135 4.66 -0.94 -20.64
CA LYS A 135 5.81 -1.32 -21.47
C LYS A 135 5.39 -1.71 -22.89
N LYS A 136 6.20 -1.29 -23.87
CA LYS A 136 6.03 -1.66 -25.28
C LYS A 136 6.14 -3.18 -25.49
N ASN A 137 7.13 -3.78 -24.83
CA ASN A 137 7.33 -5.23 -24.81
C ASN A 137 6.56 -5.82 -23.63
N ARG A 138 5.29 -6.13 -23.87
CA ARG A 138 4.40 -6.68 -22.84
C ARG A 138 4.77 -8.12 -22.45
N ARG A 139 4.37 -8.50 -21.24
CA ARG A 139 4.44 -9.89 -20.73
C ARG A 139 3.86 -10.88 -21.75
N LYS A 140 4.60 -11.95 -22.08
CA LYS A 140 4.23 -12.92 -23.14
C LYS A 140 3.31 -14.02 -22.59
N VAL A 141 2.10 -13.67 -22.21
CA VAL A 141 1.12 -14.56 -21.58
C VAL A 141 -0.27 -14.32 -22.21
N PRO A 142 -1.21 -15.29 -22.21
CA PRO A 142 -2.57 -15.04 -22.67
C PRO A 142 -3.23 -13.87 -21.93
N LYS A 143 -4.02 -13.07 -22.65
CA LYS A 143 -4.67 -11.85 -22.11
C LYS A 143 -5.60 -12.12 -20.93
N GLU A 144 -6.11 -13.35 -20.81
CA GLU A 144 -6.96 -13.79 -19.70
C GLU A 144 -6.26 -13.72 -18.33
N PHE A 145 -4.92 -13.75 -18.30
CA PHE A 145 -4.12 -13.66 -17.08
C PHE A 145 -3.59 -12.24 -16.81
N TYR A 146 -3.98 -11.25 -17.61
CA TYR A 146 -3.60 -9.86 -17.35
C TYR A 146 -4.45 -9.30 -16.22
N LEU A 147 -3.89 -8.35 -15.48
CA LEU A 147 -4.60 -7.63 -14.43
C LEU A 147 -5.74 -6.81 -15.05
N THR A 148 -6.97 -7.12 -14.64
CA THR A 148 -8.15 -6.30 -14.97
C THR A 148 -8.30 -5.15 -13.98
N ASP A 149 -9.02 -4.10 -14.37
CA ASP A 149 -9.25 -2.96 -13.48
C ASP A 149 -10.06 -3.39 -12.23
N ALA A 150 -10.93 -4.39 -12.37
CA ALA A 150 -11.64 -5.03 -11.27
C ALA A 150 -10.69 -5.74 -10.29
N ASP A 151 -9.68 -6.46 -10.78
CA ASP A 151 -8.68 -7.14 -9.94
C ASP A 151 -7.87 -6.12 -9.12
N ILE A 152 -7.44 -5.02 -9.77
CA ILE A 152 -6.71 -3.92 -9.11
C ILE A 152 -7.59 -3.34 -8.00
N LYS A 153 -8.85 -3.03 -8.28
CA LYS A 153 -9.78 -2.46 -7.30
C LYS A 153 -10.04 -3.40 -6.11
N LEU A 154 -10.17 -4.70 -6.35
CA LEU A 154 -10.34 -5.70 -5.29
C LEU A 154 -9.10 -5.77 -4.38
N PHE A 155 -7.91 -5.78 -4.98
CA PHE A 155 -6.65 -5.77 -4.24
C PHE A 155 -6.50 -4.51 -3.39
N ILE A 156 -6.82 -3.34 -3.93
CA ILE A 156 -6.77 -2.06 -3.21
C ILE A 156 -7.79 -2.03 -2.07
N ASN A 157 -9.03 -2.48 -2.31
CA ASN A 157 -10.06 -2.55 -1.27
C ASN A 157 -9.63 -3.43 -0.09
N ALA A 158 -8.97 -4.56 -0.34
CA ALA A 158 -8.51 -5.46 0.70
C ALA A 158 -7.37 -4.86 1.55
N THR A 159 -6.50 -4.04 0.96
CA THR A 159 -5.25 -3.57 1.61
C THR A 159 -5.36 -2.18 2.21
N LEU A 160 -6.18 -1.30 1.62
CA LEU A 160 -6.25 0.11 1.96
C LEU A 160 -6.59 0.36 3.43
N GLN A 161 -7.59 -0.33 3.99
CA GLN A 161 -8.03 -0.08 5.37
C GLN A 161 -6.91 -0.34 6.38
N SER A 162 -6.16 -1.42 6.21
CA SER A 162 -5.03 -1.75 7.09
C SER A 162 -3.90 -0.74 6.99
N LEU A 163 -3.62 -0.22 5.78
CA LEU A 163 -2.61 0.82 5.59
C LEU A 163 -3.04 2.16 6.18
N LEU A 164 -4.31 2.52 6.06
CA LEU A 164 -4.86 3.73 6.69
C LEU A 164 -4.75 3.68 8.21
N TYR A 165 -4.96 2.51 8.83
CA TYR A 165 -4.69 2.36 10.27
C TYR A 165 -3.23 2.58 10.62
N SER A 166 -2.30 2.05 9.82
CA SER A 166 -0.86 2.23 10.06
C SER A 166 -0.35 3.66 9.85
N LEU A 167 -1.11 4.56 9.21
CA LEU A 167 -0.74 5.98 9.15
C LEU A 167 -0.69 6.62 10.54
N TYR A 168 -1.54 6.15 11.45
CA TYR A 168 -1.67 6.69 12.80
C TYR A 168 -0.80 5.96 13.83
N SER A 169 0.16 5.15 13.38
CA SER A 169 1.13 4.45 14.25
C SER A 169 1.82 5.42 15.19
N LYS A 170 2.24 4.98 16.38
CA LYS A 170 2.94 5.85 17.35
C LYS A 170 4.44 5.79 17.21
N ASP A 171 5.02 4.78 16.54
CA ASP A 171 6.47 4.66 16.43
C ASP A 171 7.09 5.69 15.47
N GLY A 172 7.95 6.55 16.04
CA GLY A 172 8.62 7.68 15.39
C GLY A 172 9.52 7.36 14.21
N LYS A 173 9.76 6.07 13.93
CA LYS A 173 10.82 5.60 13.01
C LYS A 173 10.32 5.22 11.62
N SER A 174 9.01 5.13 11.41
CA SER A 174 8.42 4.53 10.20
C SER A 174 7.20 5.28 9.64
N TYR A 175 6.98 6.56 9.95
CA TYR A 175 5.81 7.30 9.44
C TYR A 175 5.78 7.38 7.90
N ASP A 176 6.95 7.49 7.28
CA ASP A 176 7.06 7.64 5.82
C ASP A 176 6.56 6.44 5.04
N LEU A 177 6.74 5.22 5.57
CA LEU A 177 6.49 4.01 4.80
C LEU A 177 4.98 3.81 4.52
N PRO A 178 4.08 3.81 5.53
CA PRO A 178 2.64 3.78 5.30
C PRO A 178 2.15 4.85 4.32
N ALA A 179 2.61 6.10 4.46
CA ALA A 179 2.26 7.19 3.55
C ALA A 179 2.66 6.90 2.11
N LYS A 180 3.90 6.43 1.88
CA LYS A 180 4.37 6.02 0.54
C LYS A 180 3.58 4.84 -0.03
N LEU A 181 3.17 3.88 0.80
CA LEU A 181 2.34 2.76 0.34
C LEU A 181 0.95 3.22 -0.08
N VAL A 182 0.32 4.12 0.70
CA VAL A 182 -0.97 4.74 0.34
C VAL A 182 -0.83 5.58 -0.94
N MET A 183 0.29 6.28 -1.12
CA MET A 183 0.61 7.00 -2.36
C MET A 183 0.65 6.07 -3.57
N VAL A 184 1.31 4.92 -3.46
CA VAL A 184 1.33 3.92 -4.55
C VAL A 184 -0.08 3.39 -4.84
N LEU A 185 -0.90 3.13 -3.83
CA LEU A 185 -2.30 2.73 -4.05
C LEU A 185 -3.10 3.84 -4.73
N GLY A 186 -2.91 5.10 -4.33
CA GLY A 186 -3.55 6.27 -4.91
C GLY A 186 -3.14 6.51 -6.36
N ALA A 187 -1.92 6.14 -6.76
CA ALA A 187 -1.48 6.18 -8.15
C ALA A 187 -2.18 5.09 -9.01
N LEU A 188 -2.57 3.96 -8.40
CA LEU A 188 -3.23 2.86 -9.10
C LEU A 188 -4.73 3.08 -9.26
N GLU A 189 -5.44 3.47 -8.20
CA GLU A 189 -6.89 3.75 -8.22
C GLU A 189 -7.22 5.02 -7.40
N PRO A 190 -6.95 6.21 -7.94
CA PRO A 190 -7.14 7.48 -7.24
C PRO A 190 -8.60 7.73 -6.84
N ASP A 191 -9.56 7.39 -7.70
CA ASP A 191 -10.99 7.56 -7.48
C ASP A 191 -11.52 6.83 -6.25
N TYR A 192 -10.84 5.76 -5.82
CA TYR A 192 -11.22 4.99 -4.66
C TYR A 192 -10.43 5.35 -3.40
N VAL A 193 -9.13 5.56 -3.55
CA VAL A 193 -8.21 5.81 -2.42
C VAL A 193 -8.42 7.20 -1.84
N PHE A 194 -8.55 8.24 -2.68
CA PHE A 194 -8.63 9.62 -2.19
C PHE A 194 -9.88 9.92 -1.37
N PRO A 195 -11.10 9.52 -1.77
CA PRO A 195 -12.27 9.77 -0.93
C PRO A 195 -12.13 9.14 0.45
N LYS A 196 -11.65 7.90 0.51
CA LYS A 196 -11.43 7.18 1.78
C LYS A 196 -10.36 7.80 2.65
N PHE A 197 -9.29 8.31 2.05
CA PHE A 197 -8.25 9.03 2.77
C PHE A 197 -8.79 10.37 3.30
N LEU A 198 -9.49 11.15 2.46
CA LEU A 198 -10.05 12.45 2.84
C LEU A 198 -11.10 12.34 3.96
N GLU A 199 -11.89 11.26 3.98
CA GLU A 199 -12.81 10.94 5.09
C GLU A 199 -12.10 10.85 6.45
N GLN A 200 -10.82 10.51 6.47
CA GLN A 200 -10.00 10.49 7.69
C GLN A 200 -9.31 11.84 7.95
N VAL A 201 -8.95 12.57 6.90
CA VAL A 201 -8.27 13.86 6.98
C VAL A 201 -9.16 14.92 7.61
N TYR A 202 -10.42 15.04 7.14
CA TYR A 202 -11.32 16.08 7.63
C TYR A 202 -11.53 16.03 9.15
N PRO A 203 -11.86 14.88 9.77
CA PRO A 203 -11.95 14.79 11.23
C PRO A 203 -10.64 15.13 11.95
N ALA A 204 -9.49 14.70 11.42
CA ALA A 204 -8.18 14.99 12.03
C ALA A 204 -7.84 16.48 12.02
N MET A 205 -8.23 17.23 10.99
CA MET A 205 -8.03 18.69 10.90
C MET A 205 -8.85 19.48 11.92
N PHE A 206 -10.08 19.05 12.22
CA PHE A 206 -10.94 19.74 13.18
C PHE A 206 -10.77 19.25 14.62
N ALA A 207 -10.04 18.14 14.83
CA ALA A 207 -9.81 17.58 16.15
C ALA A 207 -8.76 18.40 16.93
N VAL A 208 -9.21 19.09 18.00
CA VAL A 208 -8.35 19.91 18.86
C VAL A 208 -7.52 19.07 19.85
N CYS A 209 -7.93 17.83 20.13
CA CYS A 209 -7.35 17.01 21.20
C CYS A 209 -6.27 16.00 20.74
N GLU A 210 -6.06 15.80 19.44
CA GLU A 210 -5.22 14.71 18.91
C GLU A 210 -4.19 15.22 17.86
N PRO A 211 -3.22 16.05 18.27
CA PRO A 211 -2.30 16.71 17.33
C PRO A 211 -1.44 15.74 16.52
N HIS A 212 -1.10 14.57 17.07
CA HIS A 212 -0.32 13.54 16.36
C HIS A 212 -1.04 13.01 15.11
N ARG A 213 -2.37 12.85 15.17
CA ARG A 213 -3.16 12.40 14.02
C ARG A 213 -3.17 13.45 12.92
N LEU A 214 -3.21 14.73 13.30
CA LEU A 214 -3.14 15.83 12.35
C LEU A 214 -1.80 15.84 11.62
N THR A 215 -0.67 15.78 12.34
CA THR A 215 0.67 15.79 11.72
C THR A 215 0.84 14.63 10.74
N GLN A 216 0.50 13.41 11.15
CA GLN A 216 0.63 12.21 10.30
C GLN A 216 -0.23 12.25 9.05
N THR A 217 -1.46 12.77 9.20
CA THR A 217 -2.38 12.94 8.09
C THR A 217 -1.84 13.97 7.09
N LEU A 218 -1.29 15.09 7.58
CA LEU A 218 -0.71 16.12 6.72
C LEU A 218 0.53 15.59 5.97
N ASP A 219 1.41 14.85 6.65
CA ASP A 219 2.58 14.22 6.03
C ASP A 219 2.17 13.27 4.89
N CYS A 220 1.15 12.43 5.13
CA CYS A 220 0.60 11.57 4.08
C CYS A 220 -0.05 12.39 2.96
N MET A 221 -0.73 13.48 3.28
CA MET A 221 -1.34 14.36 2.30
C MET A 221 -0.28 15.00 1.40
N PHE A 222 0.87 15.41 1.95
CA PHE A 222 1.99 15.93 1.16
C PHE A 222 2.49 14.93 0.11
N GLU A 223 2.62 13.64 0.46
CA GLU A 223 3.00 12.59 -0.50
C GLU A 223 1.93 12.39 -1.59
N LEU A 224 0.65 12.59 -1.25
CA LEU A 224 -0.47 12.42 -2.19
C LEU A 224 -0.74 13.66 -3.05
N MET A 225 -0.25 14.84 -2.66
CA MET A 225 -0.58 16.13 -3.29
C MET A 225 -0.34 16.14 -4.79
N TYR A 226 0.79 15.58 -5.24
CA TYR A 226 1.10 15.53 -6.67
C TYR A 226 0.05 14.72 -7.45
N ILE A 227 -0.34 13.56 -6.94
CA ILE A 227 -1.31 12.68 -7.61
C ILE A 227 -2.69 13.32 -7.58
N ILE A 228 -3.09 13.93 -6.46
CA ILE A 228 -4.36 14.66 -6.33
C ILE A 228 -4.40 15.81 -7.34
N ALA A 229 -3.31 16.58 -7.47
CA ALA A 229 -3.24 17.73 -8.39
C ALA A 229 -3.28 17.30 -9.86
N CYS A 230 -2.64 16.19 -10.22
CA CYS A 230 -2.66 15.65 -11.58
C CYS A 230 -3.96 14.90 -11.92
N HIS A 231 -4.78 14.55 -10.93
CA HIS A 231 -5.99 13.76 -11.15
C HIS A 231 -7.15 14.63 -11.65
N GLU A 232 -7.25 14.79 -12.98
CA GLU A 232 -8.47 15.29 -13.61
C GLU A 232 -9.54 14.19 -13.60
N LYS A 233 -10.58 14.37 -12.75
CA LYS A 233 -11.77 13.53 -12.84
C LYS A 233 -12.45 13.74 -14.20
N ALA A 234 -12.56 12.68 -15.00
CA ALA A 234 -13.37 12.69 -16.21
C ALA A 234 -14.84 13.02 -15.84
N GLY A 235 -15.27 14.26 -16.12
CA GLY A 235 -16.62 14.74 -15.82
C GLY A 235 -16.79 15.51 -14.51
N ALA A 236 -15.72 15.80 -13.75
CA ALA A 236 -15.81 16.79 -12.67
C ALA A 236 -15.89 18.19 -13.29
N ILE A 237 -17.08 18.78 -13.27
CA ILE A 237 -17.23 20.22 -13.50
C ILE A 237 -16.58 20.88 -12.28
N PRO A 238 -15.52 21.70 -12.45
CA PRO A 238 -15.01 22.49 -11.34
C PRO A 238 -16.18 23.26 -10.74
N GLN A 239 -16.47 23.05 -9.46
CA GLN A 239 -17.44 23.91 -8.79
C GLN A 239 -16.89 25.33 -8.91
N LYS A 240 -17.62 26.18 -9.63
CA LYS A 240 -17.21 27.56 -9.82
C LYS A 240 -17.18 28.20 -8.44
N MET A 241 -15.98 28.38 -7.90
CA MET A 241 -15.80 29.02 -6.60
C MET A 241 -16.47 30.39 -6.68
N GLU A 242 -17.36 30.70 -5.73
CA GLU A 242 -18.07 31.98 -5.69
C GLU A 242 -17.10 33.17 -5.58
N LYS A 243 -15.91 32.91 -5.02
CA LYS A 243 -14.84 33.88 -4.83
C LYS A 243 -13.48 33.26 -5.07
N ASP A 244 -12.54 34.08 -5.53
CA ASP A 244 -11.14 33.72 -5.52
C ASP A 244 -10.57 33.92 -4.11
N TRP A 245 -10.56 32.83 -3.33
CA TRP A 245 -10.07 32.84 -1.96
C TRP A 245 -8.57 33.17 -1.88
N VAL A 246 -7.80 32.99 -2.97
CA VAL A 246 -6.38 33.36 -3.01
C VAL A 246 -6.25 34.88 -2.99
N GLU A 247 -6.98 35.59 -3.85
CA GLU A 247 -6.99 37.06 -3.85
C GLU A 247 -7.53 37.64 -2.53
N GLU A 248 -8.54 37.00 -1.93
CA GLU A 248 -9.14 37.46 -0.67
C GLU A 248 -8.18 37.23 0.51
N MET A 249 -7.45 36.11 0.53
CA MET A 249 -6.39 35.87 1.52
C MET A 249 -5.20 36.80 1.33
N GLU A 250 -4.76 37.05 0.09
CA GLU A 250 -3.70 38.02 -0.20
C GLU A 250 -4.10 39.42 0.24
N LYS A 251 -5.30 39.89 -0.11
CA LYS A 251 -5.83 41.18 0.36
C LYS A 251 -5.88 41.26 1.88
N ASN A 252 -6.40 40.23 2.54
CA ASN A 252 -6.49 40.21 4.00
C ASN A 252 -5.09 40.16 4.66
N PHE A 253 -4.13 39.46 4.05
CA PHE A 253 -2.75 39.42 4.51
C PHE A 253 -2.05 40.78 4.34
N PHE A 254 -2.22 41.44 3.19
CA PHE A 254 -1.71 42.79 2.97
C PHE A 254 -2.39 43.84 3.86
N LEU A 255 -3.68 43.69 4.15
CA LEU A 255 -4.39 44.57 5.08
C LEU A 255 -3.95 44.36 6.54
N ALA A 256 -3.67 43.13 6.95
CA ALA A 256 -3.26 42.80 8.32
C ALA A 256 -1.77 43.04 8.60
N TYR A 257 -0.88 42.83 7.61
CA TYR A 257 0.57 42.81 7.79
C TYR A 257 1.35 43.77 6.87
N GLY A 258 0.70 44.45 5.93
CA GLY A 258 1.35 45.37 4.99
C GLY A 258 2.04 46.58 5.64
N ALA A 259 1.63 46.95 6.86
CA ALA A 259 2.30 47.99 7.64
C ALA A 259 3.62 47.54 8.30
N ILE A 260 3.83 46.21 8.44
CA ILE A 260 4.97 45.63 9.15
C ILE A 260 6.11 45.26 8.17
N PHE A 261 5.78 44.93 6.92
CA PHE A 261 6.76 44.59 5.87
C PHE A 261 6.53 45.39 4.57
N PRO A 262 7.00 46.65 4.49
CA PRO A 262 6.78 47.52 3.33
C PRO A 262 7.43 47.01 2.03
N SER A 263 8.41 46.12 2.13
CA SER A 263 9.17 45.61 0.98
C SER A 263 8.46 44.52 0.17
N LEU A 264 7.44 43.87 0.74
CA LEU A 264 6.66 42.82 0.06
C LEU A 264 5.54 43.39 -0.83
N ALA A 265 5.13 44.64 -0.62
CA ALA A 265 4.06 45.28 -1.39
C ALA A 265 4.47 45.63 -2.84
N ASN A 266 5.76 45.56 -3.18
CA ASN A 266 6.27 46.02 -4.48
C ASN A 266 6.84 44.91 -5.37
N THR A 267 6.79 43.64 -4.95
CA THR A 267 7.21 42.51 -5.78
C THR A 267 6.00 41.84 -6.42
N ASN A 268 5.37 42.54 -7.36
CA ASN A 268 4.53 41.86 -8.36
C ASN A 268 5.45 41.04 -9.27
N LYS A 269 5.17 39.74 -9.37
CA LYS A 269 5.79 38.73 -10.25
C LYS A 269 7.21 38.33 -9.91
N VAL A 270 7.38 37.29 -9.11
CA VAL A 270 8.20 36.10 -9.46
C VAL A 270 7.79 34.99 -8.49
N ILE A 271 6.90 34.07 -8.88
CA ILE A 271 7.03 32.63 -8.62
C ILE A 271 6.23 31.92 -9.75
N LEU A 272 6.96 31.26 -10.64
CA LEU A 272 6.49 30.12 -11.44
C LEU A 272 6.62 28.86 -10.59
#